data_AF-A0A0C2GYV7-F1
#
_entry.id   AF-A0A0C2GYV7-F1
#
_cell.length_a   1.000
_cell.length_b   1.000
_cell.length_c   1.000
_cell.angle_alpha   90.00
_cell.angle_beta   90.00
_cell.angle_gamma   90.00
#
_symmetry.space_group_name_H-M   'P 1'
#
loop_
_entity.id
_entity.type
_entity.pdbx_description
1 polymer ?
#
loop_
_entity_poly.entity_id
_entity_poly.type
_entity_poly.pdbx_seq_one_letter_code
_entity_poly.pdbx_strand_id
1 'polypeptide(L)'
;MIRSMRPGSVVVDLAAEAGGNIETTKAGQCYTKHGVVHIGYVDLPSRLATQSSTLYANNISKLLLYMGEKDSFKLNLEDEVVRGATVLHNGKLMWPPPVMVDPSPPKQAAKEKVTETAVVAVEPSPFAKTARSAAAITAGLGTLPVLGVVSPNLDFAAMTTTFALAGIVGYHTVWGVTPALHSPLMSVTNAISGTTAAGALCLMGG
;
A
#
# COMPACT_ATOMS: atom_id res chain seq x y z
N MET A 1 24.72 -22.61 -11.35
CA MET A 1 24.49 -21.70 -10.20
C MET A 1 23.77 -22.38 -9.03
N ILE A 2 22.64 -23.07 -9.24
CA ILE A 2 21.86 -23.68 -8.13
C ILE A 2 22.67 -24.68 -7.28
N ARG A 3 23.58 -25.45 -7.90
CA ARG A 3 24.40 -26.46 -7.19
C ARG A 3 25.36 -25.88 -6.14
N SER A 4 25.71 -24.60 -6.22
CA SER A 4 26.60 -23.96 -5.24
C SER A 4 25.84 -23.36 -4.06
N MET A 5 24.51 -23.46 -4.04
CA MET A 5 23.71 -23.00 -2.91
C MET A 5 23.86 -23.94 -1.72
N ARG A 6 23.65 -23.41 -0.51
CA ARG A 6 23.71 -24.21 0.71
C ARG A 6 22.63 -25.30 0.70
N PRO A 7 22.91 -26.54 1.15
CA PRO A 7 21.87 -27.54 1.35
C PRO A 7 20.75 -27.01 2.25
N GLY A 8 19.50 -27.31 1.89
CA GLY A 8 18.30 -26.78 2.53
C GLY A 8 17.77 -25.46 1.95
N SER A 9 18.49 -24.84 0.99
CA SER A 9 17.99 -23.64 0.30
C SER A 9 16.71 -23.94 -0.48
N VAL A 10 15.85 -22.93 -0.65
CA VAL A 10 14.61 -23.01 -1.42
C VAL A 10 14.66 -22.00 -2.55
N VAL A 11 14.31 -22.43 -3.76
CA VAL A 11 14.18 -21.57 -4.94
C VAL A 11 12.76 -21.66 -5.49
N VAL A 12 12.20 -20.51 -5.83
CA VAL A 12 10.83 -20.39 -6.35
C VAL A 12 10.92 -19.76 -7.73
N ASP A 13 10.45 -20.49 -8.74
CA ASP A 13 10.46 -20.03 -10.12
C ASP A 13 9.05 -19.63 -10.55
N LEU A 14 8.76 -18.33 -10.54
CA LEU A 14 7.46 -17.78 -10.93
C LEU A 14 7.21 -17.85 -12.44
N ALA A 15 8.25 -18.09 -13.25
CA ALA A 15 8.16 -18.17 -14.70
C ALA A 15 8.02 -19.62 -15.20
N ALA A 16 7.76 -20.58 -14.31
CA ALA A 16 7.75 -22.01 -14.63
C ALA A 16 6.78 -22.39 -15.77
N GLU A 17 5.71 -21.61 -16.00
CA GLU A 17 4.77 -21.82 -17.09
C GLU A 17 5.34 -21.41 -18.47
N ALA A 18 6.14 -20.35 -18.51
CA ALA A 18 6.68 -19.76 -19.75
C ALA A 18 8.14 -20.18 -20.04
N GLY A 19 8.50 -21.42 -19.67
CA GLY A 19 9.84 -21.98 -19.87
C GLY A 19 10.75 -21.95 -18.63
N GLY A 20 10.47 -21.09 -17.65
CA GLY A 20 11.20 -21.02 -16.39
C GLY A 20 12.53 -20.27 -16.47
N ASN A 21 12.92 -19.65 -15.35
CA ASN A 21 14.22 -18.98 -15.22
C ASN A 21 15.34 -19.95 -14.82
N ILE A 22 14.99 -21.09 -14.23
CA ILE A 22 15.94 -22.07 -13.71
C ILE A 22 15.90 -23.31 -14.59
N GLU A 23 17.05 -23.69 -15.13
CA GLU A 23 17.22 -24.86 -16.01
C GLU A 23 16.73 -26.19 -15.38
N THR A 24 16.71 -26.24 -14.05
CA THR A 24 16.24 -27.39 -13.29
C THR A 24 14.80 -27.23 -12.78
N THR A 25 14.06 -26.18 -13.14
CA THR A 25 12.64 -26.09 -12.77
C THR A 25 11.84 -27.17 -13.51
N LYS A 26 10.91 -27.81 -12.78
CA LYS A 26 9.87 -28.65 -13.36
C LYS A 26 8.53 -27.98 -13.10
N ALA A 27 7.85 -27.56 -14.16
CA ALA A 27 6.56 -26.91 -14.06
C ALA A 27 5.54 -27.78 -13.30
N GLY A 28 4.83 -27.18 -12.36
CA GLY A 28 3.81 -27.81 -11.53
C GLY A 28 4.35 -28.62 -10.34
N GLN A 29 5.66 -28.75 -10.17
CA GLN A 29 6.24 -29.63 -9.14
C GLN A 29 7.03 -28.89 -8.07
N CYS A 30 7.01 -29.47 -6.86
CA CYS A 30 7.94 -29.15 -5.79
C CYS A 30 8.85 -30.35 -5.55
N TYR A 31 10.16 -30.18 -5.71
CA TYR A 31 11.10 -31.29 -5.58
C TYR A 31 12.49 -30.84 -5.17
N THR A 32 13.27 -31.75 -4.58
CA THR A 32 14.64 -31.45 -4.14
C THR A 32 15.65 -31.97 -5.14
N LYS A 33 16.62 -31.12 -5.52
CA LYS A 33 17.76 -31.49 -6.37
C LYS A 33 19.02 -30.82 -5.86
N HIS A 34 20.11 -31.57 -5.74
CA HIS A 34 21.39 -31.06 -5.25
C HIS A 34 21.30 -30.39 -3.86
N GLY A 35 20.41 -30.89 -2.99
CA GLY A 35 20.17 -30.32 -1.66
C GLY A 35 19.34 -29.03 -1.65
N VAL A 36 18.83 -28.57 -2.80
CA VAL A 36 18.00 -27.36 -2.92
C VAL A 36 16.57 -27.74 -3.29
N VAL A 37 15.59 -27.20 -2.58
CA VAL A 37 14.16 -27.39 -2.86
C VAL A 37 13.76 -26.44 -3.98
N HIS A 38 13.18 -26.98 -5.05
CA HIS A 38 12.69 -26.22 -6.20
C HIS A 38 11.17 -26.19 -6.14
N ILE A 39 10.58 -24.99 -6.21
CA ILE A 39 9.14 -24.77 -6.28
C ILE A 39 8.84 -24.13 -7.64
N GLY A 40 8.17 -24.89 -8.51
CA GLY A 40 7.80 -24.45 -9.86
C GLY A 40 6.30 -24.53 -10.12
N TYR A 41 5.45 -24.25 -9.11
CA TYR A 41 4.00 -24.27 -9.30
C TYR A 41 3.56 -23.23 -10.34
N VAL A 42 2.69 -23.63 -11.26
CA VAL A 42 2.15 -22.76 -12.33
C VAL A 42 0.85 -22.07 -11.92
N ASP A 43 0.23 -22.52 -10.83
CA ASP A 43 -1.08 -22.09 -10.35
C ASP A 43 -0.99 -21.38 -8.99
N LEU A 44 0.08 -20.62 -8.75
CA LEU A 44 0.30 -19.92 -7.47
C LEU A 44 -0.90 -19.07 -7.01
N PRO A 45 -1.60 -18.31 -7.89
CA PRO A 45 -2.81 -17.59 -7.49
C PRO A 45 -3.92 -18.49 -6.93
N SER A 46 -4.05 -19.73 -7.43
CA SER A 46 -5.06 -20.69 -6.97
C SER A 46 -4.82 -21.15 -5.52
N ARG A 47 -3.59 -21.06 -5.02
CA ARG A 47 -3.23 -21.39 -3.64
C ARG A 47 -3.61 -20.29 -2.64
N LEU A 48 -4.05 -19.13 -3.13
CA LEU A 48 -4.65 -18.03 -2.36
C LEU A 48 -6.03 -17.67 -2.93
N ALA A 49 -6.87 -18.68 -3.17
CA ALA A 49 -8.13 -18.57 -3.89
C ALA A 49 -9.03 -17.41 -3.44
N THR A 50 -9.19 -17.18 -2.12
CA THR A 50 -10.05 -16.10 -1.60
C THR A 50 -9.56 -14.72 -2.05
N GLN A 51 -8.25 -14.47 -1.96
CA GLN A 51 -7.66 -13.18 -2.35
C GLN A 51 -7.68 -13.01 -3.87
N SER A 52 -7.26 -14.05 -4.60
CA SER A 52 -7.28 -14.06 -6.07
C SER A 52 -8.69 -13.81 -6.60
N SER A 53 -9.71 -14.44 -6.02
CA SER A 53 -11.11 -14.25 -6.42
C SER A 53 -11.59 -12.83 -6.14
N THR A 54 -11.26 -12.28 -4.98
CA THR A 54 -11.65 -10.91 -4.60
C THR A 54 -11.03 -9.87 -5.54
N LEU A 55 -9.72 -10.00 -5.80
CA LEU A 55 -9.01 -9.07 -6.69
C LEU A 55 -9.48 -9.20 -8.14
N TYR A 56 -9.71 -10.43 -8.61
CA TYR A 56 -10.24 -10.67 -9.95
C TYR A 56 -11.67 -10.10 -10.10
N ALA A 57 -12.56 -10.36 -9.14
CA ALA A 57 -13.92 -9.81 -9.14
C ALA A 57 -13.94 -8.28 -9.11
N ASN A 58 -13.02 -7.65 -8.39
CA ASN A 58 -12.86 -6.20 -8.39
C ASN A 58 -12.42 -5.66 -9.76
N ASN A 59 -11.51 -6.35 -10.44
CA ASN A 59 -11.08 -5.97 -11.79
C ASN A 59 -12.23 -6.08 -12.80
N ILE A 60 -12.99 -7.19 -12.76
CA ILE A 60 -14.15 -7.39 -13.63
C ILE A 60 -15.24 -6.35 -13.35
N SER A 61 -15.57 -6.12 -12.08
CA SER A 61 -16.57 -5.10 -11.71
C SER A 61 -16.19 -3.71 -12.20
N LYS A 62 -14.92 -3.31 -12.04
CA LYS A 62 -14.42 -2.01 -12.53
C LYS A 62 -14.44 -1.92 -14.06
N LEU A 63 -14.08 -2.99 -14.76
CA LEU A 63 -14.14 -3.04 -16.22
C LEU A 63 -15.59 -2.88 -16.71
N LEU A 64 -16.55 -3.56 -16.09
CA LEU A 64 -17.97 -3.45 -16.44
C LEU A 64 -18.53 -2.04 -16.15
N LEU A 65 -18.17 -1.46 -15.00
CA LEU A 65 -18.52 -0.08 -14.65
C LEU A 65 -17.84 0.96 -15.55
N TYR A 66 -16.70 0.63 -16.15
CA TYR A 66 -16.03 1.48 -17.13
C TYR A 66 -16.73 1.42 -18.50
N MET A 67 -17.20 0.24 -18.90
CA MET A 67 -17.85 0.00 -20.19
C MET A 67 -19.34 0.42 -20.23
N GLY A 68 -19.97 0.60 -19.08
CA GLY A 68 -21.39 0.92 -18.97
C GLY A 68 -21.65 2.14 -18.09
N GLU A 69 -22.70 2.87 -18.43
CA GLU A 69 -23.30 3.88 -17.55
C GLU A 69 -24.41 3.24 -16.72
N LYS A 70 -24.95 4.01 -15.77
CA LYS A 70 -25.93 3.55 -14.77
C LYS A 70 -27.16 2.83 -15.38
N ASP A 71 -27.59 3.26 -16.56
CA ASP A 71 -28.79 2.75 -17.24
C ASP A 71 -28.52 2.16 -18.64
N SER A 72 -27.26 2.12 -19.11
CA SER A 72 -26.95 1.57 -20.43
C SER A 72 -25.55 0.93 -20.49
N PHE A 73 -25.49 -0.27 -21.06
CA PHE A 73 -24.23 -0.95 -21.36
C PHE A 73 -23.97 -0.85 -22.86
N LYS A 74 -22.95 -0.10 -23.27
CA LYS A 74 -22.60 0.08 -24.67
C LYS A 74 -21.11 -0.18 -24.88
N LEU A 75 -20.80 -1.16 -25.72
CA LEU A 75 -19.43 -1.39 -26.19
C LEU A 75 -18.99 -0.22 -27.08
N ASN A 76 -18.27 0.74 -26.49
CA ASN A 76 -17.65 1.80 -27.25
C ASN A 76 -16.34 1.28 -27.88
N LEU A 77 -16.39 0.86 -29.15
CA LEU A 77 -15.20 0.36 -29.86
C LEU A 77 -14.21 1.46 -30.26
N GLU A 78 -14.57 2.73 -30.07
CA GLU A 78 -13.65 3.86 -30.19
C GLU A 78 -12.81 4.06 -28.92
N ASP A 79 -13.23 3.48 -27.79
CA ASP A 79 -12.45 3.50 -26.55
C ASP A 79 -11.31 2.48 -26.63
N GLU A 80 -10.09 2.95 -26.35
CA GLU A 80 -8.86 2.17 -26.49
C GLU A 80 -8.82 0.93 -25.59
N VAL A 81 -9.30 1.06 -24.35
CA VAL A 81 -9.31 -0.02 -23.37
C VAL A 81 -10.34 -1.07 -23.76
N VAL A 82 -11.53 -0.64 -24.15
CA VAL A 82 -12.61 -1.53 -24.61
C VAL A 82 -12.23 -2.23 -25.91
N ARG A 83 -11.65 -1.50 -26.87
CA ARG A 83 -11.17 -2.05 -28.14
C ARG A 83 -10.03 -3.03 -27.95
N GLY A 84 -9.10 -2.73 -27.04
CA GLY A 84 -7.96 -3.59 -26.69
C GLY A 84 -8.38 -4.88 -25.98
N ALA A 85 -9.35 -4.80 -25.07
CA ALA A 85 -9.90 -5.96 -24.36
C ALA A 85 -10.80 -6.85 -25.25
N THR A 86 -11.42 -6.29 -26.29
CA THR A 86 -12.37 -7.01 -27.16
C THR A 86 -11.65 -7.79 -28.27
N VAL A 87 -11.60 -9.12 -28.13
CA VAL A 87 -11.01 -10.04 -29.13
C VAL A 87 -12.00 -10.39 -30.25
N LEU A 88 -13.29 -10.54 -29.92
CA LEU A 88 -14.35 -10.97 -30.84
C LEU A 88 -15.60 -10.11 -30.63
N HIS A 89 -16.19 -9.59 -31.71
CA HIS A 89 -17.45 -8.84 -31.66
C HIS A 89 -18.37 -9.25 -32.81
N ASN A 90 -19.59 -9.69 -32.49
CA ASN A 90 -20.59 -10.16 -33.47
C ASN A 90 -20.04 -11.19 -34.49
N GLY A 91 -19.24 -12.15 -34.00
CA GLY A 91 -18.65 -13.21 -34.83
C GLY A 91 -17.49 -12.76 -35.72
N LYS A 92 -17.10 -11.48 -35.68
CA LYS A 92 -15.91 -10.97 -36.38
C LYS A 92 -14.72 -10.92 -35.44
N LEU A 93 -13.62 -11.54 -35.84
CA LEU A 93 -12.35 -11.48 -35.12
C LEU A 93 -11.78 -10.06 -35.25
N MET A 94 -11.51 -9.43 -34.11
CA MET A 94 -10.98 -8.07 -34.01
C MET A 94 -9.54 -8.04 -33.50
N TRP A 95 -8.92 -9.20 -33.26
CA TRP A 95 -7.51 -9.30 -32.92
C TRP A 95 -6.65 -9.35 -34.20
N PRO A 96 -5.49 -8.69 -34.26
CA PRO A 96 -4.84 -7.90 -33.21
C PRO A 96 -5.48 -6.51 -32.99
N PRO A 97 -5.37 -5.93 -31.77
CA PRO A 97 -5.79 -4.56 -31.56
C PRO A 97 -4.95 -3.61 -32.43
N PRO A 98 -5.52 -2.47 -32.88
CA PRO A 98 -4.73 -1.46 -33.57
C PRO A 98 -3.54 -1.05 -32.70
N VAL A 99 -2.39 -0.80 -33.33
CA VAL A 99 -1.19 -0.33 -32.63
C VAL A 99 -1.56 0.96 -31.93
N MET A 100 -1.55 0.94 -30.61
CA MET A 100 -1.77 2.14 -29.81
C MET A 100 -0.69 3.13 -30.21
N VAL A 101 -1.10 4.28 -30.76
CA VAL A 101 -0.21 5.44 -30.76
C VAL A 101 -0.16 5.79 -29.29
N ASP A 102 0.91 5.41 -28.59
CA ASP A 102 1.06 5.69 -27.16
C ASP A 102 0.54 7.11 -26.91
N PRO A 103 -0.52 7.31 -26.09
CA PRO A 103 -0.67 8.60 -25.46
C PRO A 103 0.62 8.74 -24.68
N SER A 104 1.54 9.57 -25.21
CA SER A 104 2.87 9.82 -24.63
C SER A 104 2.70 9.81 -23.12
N PRO A 105 3.30 8.85 -22.40
CA PRO A 105 2.91 8.45 -21.05
C PRO A 105 2.57 9.70 -20.26
N PRO A 106 1.28 9.91 -19.91
CA PRO A 106 0.60 11.21 -19.87
C PRO A 106 1.59 12.24 -19.41
N LYS A 107 2.28 12.90 -20.36
CA LYS A 107 3.64 13.47 -20.19
C LYS A 107 3.81 13.70 -18.72
N GLN A 108 4.36 12.72 -17.96
CA GLN A 108 4.48 12.85 -16.50
C GLN A 108 5.14 14.19 -16.42
N ALA A 109 4.41 15.26 -16.07
CA ALA A 109 4.78 16.59 -16.53
C ALA A 109 6.18 16.71 -16.03
N ALA A 110 7.16 16.63 -16.95
CA ALA A 110 8.46 16.05 -16.59
C ALA A 110 8.75 16.79 -15.33
N LYS A 111 8.70 16.09 -14.18
CA LYS A 111 9.37 16.61 -13.03
C LYS A 111 10.72 16.57 -13.66
N GLU A 112 11.14 17.74 -14.15
CA GLU A 112 12.49 17.96 -14.52
C GLU A 112 13.16 17.19 -13.40
N LYS A 113 13.95 16.19 -13.77
CA LYS A 113 15.16 16.09 -13.02
C LYS A 113 15.72 17.50 -13.20
N VAL A 114 15.34 18.38 -12.28
CA VAL A 114 16.25 19.09 -11.44
C VAL A 114 17.34 18.04 -11.23
N THR A 115 18.26 17.97 -12.21
CA THR A 115 19.64 18.29 -11.92
C THR A 115 19.52 19.29 -10.82
N GLU A 116 19.58 18.77 -9.60
CA GLU A 116 20.03 19.52 -8.47
C GLU A 116 21.34 20.13 -8.98
N THR A 117 21.27 21.31 -9.63
CA THR A 117 21.77 22.48 -8.96
C THR A 117 21.30 22.31 -7.55
N ALA A 118 22.14 21.63 -6.76
CA ALA A 118 22.09 21.68 -5.33
C ALA A 118 22.12 23.17 -5.06
N VAL A 119 20.93 23.76 -4.94
CA VAL A 119 20.75 24.95 -4.16
C VAL A 119 21.17 24.41 -2.82
N VAL A 120 22.45 24.57 -2.49
CA VAL A 120 23.00 24.30 -1.17
C VAL A 120 21.97 24.95 -0.27
N ALA A 121 21.17 24.11 0.40
CA ALA A 121 20.20 24.60 1.36
C ALA A 121 21.07 25.43 2.28
N VAL A 122 20.93 26.77 2.21
CA VAL A 122 21.74 27.67 3.02
C VAL A 122 21.45 27.21 4.43
N GLU A 123 22.43 26.53 5.03
CA GLU A 123 22.27 25.96 6.34
C GLU A 123 21.79 27.12 7.20
N PRO A 124 20.58 27.03 7.79
CA PRO A 124 20.06 28.14 8.57
C PRO A 124 21.13 28.49 9.59
N SER A 125 21.46 29.79 9.69
CA SER A 125 22.53 30.24 10.57
C SER A 125 22.36 29.59 11.95
N PRO A 126 23.45 29.32 12.69
CA PRO A 126 23.34 28.75 14.03
C PRO A 126 22.33 29.48 14.92
N PHE A 127 22.23 30.81 14.74
CA PHE A 127 21.19 31.63 15.37
C PHE A 127 19.76 31.30 14.90
N ALA A 128 19.52 31.16 13.60
CA ALA A 128 18.21 30.80 13.07
C ALA A 128 17.75 29.39 13.49
N LYS A 129 18.67 28.42 13.61
CA LYS A 129 18.37 27.08 14.15
C LYS A 129 17.97 27.17 15.63
N THR A 130 18.74 27.89 16.44
CA THR A 130 18.45 28.09 17.87
C THR A 130 17.15 28.87 18.07
N ALA A 131 16.91 29.92 17.29
CA ALA A 131 15.69 30.72 17.37
C ALA A 131 14.44 29.91 17.03
N ARG A 132 14.50 29.06 15.98
CA ARG A 132 13.38 28.17 15.62
C ARG A 132 13.12 27.10 16.67
N SER A 133 14.17 26.48 17.21
CA SER A 133 14.06 25.49 18.29
C SER A 133 13.48 26.12 19.56
N ALA A 134 13.99 27.28 19.98
CA ALA A 134 13.49 28.03 21.11
C ALA A 134 12.02 28.43 20.90
N ALA A 135 11.65 28.93 19.72
CA ALA A 135 10.27 29.26 19.39
C ALA A 135 9.35 28.04 19.45
N ALA A 136 9.78 26.87 18.95
CA ALA A 136 9.00 25.63 19.01
C ALA A 136 8.82 25.14 20.46
N ILE A 137 9.87 25.18 21.28
CA ILE A 137 9.82 24.79 22.70
C ILE A 137 8.94 25.75 23.49
N THR A 138 9.09 27.06 23.29
CA THR A 138 8.26 28.08 23.94
C THR A 138 6.80 27.96 23.52
N ALA A 139 6.52 27.70 22.25
CA ALA A 139 5.15 27.44 21.79
C ALA A 139 4.59 26.18 22.46
N GLY A 140 5.33 25.07 22.47
CA GLY A 140 4.92 23.82 23.11
C GLY A 140 4.65 23.98 24.60
N LEU A 141 5.63 24.47 25.38
CA LEU A 141 5.48 24.70 26.81
C LEU A 141 4.43 25.77 27.13
N GLY A 142 4.30 26.79 26.28
CA GLY A 142 3.32 27.87 26.44
C GLY A 142 1.86 27.39 26.32
N THR A 143 1.59 26.27 25.65
CA THR A 143 0.24 25.69 25.62
C THR A 143 -0.20 25.07 26.95
N LEU A 144 0.74 24.63 27.80
CA LEU A 144 0.42 23.94 29.05
C LEU A 144 -0.30 24.86 30.07
N PRO A 145 0.17 26.10 30.35
CA PRO A 145 -0.56 27.03 31.20
C PRO A 145 -1.93 27.42 30.62
N VAL A 146 -2.04 27.56 29.31
CA VAL A 146 -3.30 27.92 28.63
C VAL A 146 -4.33 26.82 28.82
N LEU A 147 -3.95 25.55 28.65
CA LEU A 147 -4.81 24.40 28.95
C LEU A 147 -5.22 24.36 30.42
N GLY A 148 -4.34 24.77 31.33
CA GLY A 148 -4.65 24.90 32.76
C GLY A 148 -5.71 25.98 33.06
N VAL A 149 -5.61 27.15 32.42
CA VAL A 149 -6.59 28.24 32.59
C VAL A 149 -7.94 27.92 31.95
N VAL A 150 -7.96 27.18 30.84
CA VAL A 150 -9.18 26.80 30.11
C VAL A 150 -9.85 25.56 30.74
N SER A 151 -9.17 24.83 31.62
CA SER A 151 -9.69 23.59 32.22
C SER A 151 -10.94 23.85 33.07
N PRO A 152 -12.11 23.26 32.73
CA PRO A 152 -13.35 23.52 33.45
C PRO A 152 -13.43 22.79 34.80
N ASN A 153 -12.72 21.67 34.97
CA ASN A 153 -12.71 20.86 36.19
C ASN A 153 -11.41 20.03 36.31
N LEU A 154 -11.22 19.36 37.45
CA LEU A 154 -10.03 18.53 37.69
C LEU A 154 -10.00 17.26 36.83
N ASP A 155 -11.16 16.69 36.50
CA ASP A 155 -11.27 15.50 35.66
C ASP A 155 -10.73 15.75 34.25
N PHE A 156 -11.00 16.93 33.68
CA PHE A 156 -10.45 17.35 32.40
C PHE A 156 -8.91 17.43 32.43
N ALA A 157 -8.33 17.97 33.51
CA ALA A 157 -6.89 18.03 33.69
C ALA A 157 -6.26 16.62 33.81
N ALA A 158 -6.92 15.71 34.54
CA ALA A 158 -6.49 14.31 34.66
C ALA A 158 -6.56 13.55 33.33
N MET A 159 -7.65 13.73 32.55
CA MET A 159 -7.80 13.13 31.23
C MET A 159 -6.78 13.69 30.23
N THR A 160 -6.51 14.99 30.26
CA THR A 160 -5.49 15.63 29.39
C THR A 160 -4.09 15.11 29.70
N THR A 161 -3.77 14.94 30.99
CA THR A 161 -2.48 14.36 31.42
C THR A 161 -2.35 12.92 30.94
N THR A 162 -3.41 12.11 31.11
CA THR A 162 -3.44 10.71 30.65
C THR A 162 -3.28 10.63 29.14
N PHE A 163 -3.96 11.50 28.39
CA PHE A 163 -3.86 11.60 26.94
C PHE A 163 -2.44 11.95 26.47
N ALA A 164 -1.78 12.93 27.11
CA ALA A 164 -0.42 13.33 26.78
C ALA A 164 0.59 12.19 27.01
N LEU A 165 0.50 11.50 28.15
CA LEU A 165 1.36 10.34 28.45
C LEU A 165 1.10 9.18 27.50
N ALA A 166 -0.16 8.90 27.18
CA ALA A 166 -0.52 7.86 26.21
C ALA A 166 0.06 8.17 24.81
N GLY A 167 0.09 9.44 24.39
CA GLY A 167 0.73 9.87 23.15
C GLY A 167 2.24 9.60 23.12
N ILE A 168 2.95 9.90 24.22
CA ILE A 168 4.39 9.63 24.34
C ILE A 168 4.68 8.12 24.28
N VAL A 169 3.85 7.31 24.97
CA VAL A 169 3.95 5.85 24.93
C VAL A 169 3.68 5.33 23.51
N GLY A 170 2.63 5.83 22.84
CA GLY A 170 2.29 5.46 21.47
C GLY A 170 3.41 5.77 20.48
N TYR A 171 4.01 6.96 20.57
CA TYR A 171 5.15 7.38 19.75
C TYR A 171 6.31 6.37 19.84
N HIS A 172 6.75 6.04 21.06
CA HIS A 172 7.89 5.13 21.26
C HIS A 172 7.55 3.68 20.87
N THR A 173 6.31 3.27 21.09
CA THR A 173 5.86 1.90 20.79
C THR A 173 5.81 1.64 19.29
N VAL A 174 5.33 2.61 18.49
CA VAL A 174 5.22 2.46 17.03
C VAL A 174 6.59 2.56 16.35
N TRP A 175 7.49 3.40 16.84
CA TRP A 175 8.81 3.60 16.24
C TRP A 175 9.70 2.34 16.29
N GLY A 176 9.47 1.45 17.27
CA GLY A 176 10.22 0.20 17.44
C GLY A 176 9.74 -0.97 16.57
N VAL A 177 8.69 -0.80 15.77
CA VAL A 177 8.11 -1.90 14.97
C VAL A 177 9.00 -2.23 13.78
N THR A 178 9.25 -3.53 13.55
CA THR A 178 10.02 -3.99 12.38
C THR A 178 9.30 -3.59 11.08
N PRO A 179 9.99 -3.05 10.05
CA PRO A 179 9.34 -2.58 8.82
C PRO A 179 8.46 -3.63 8.11
N ALA A 180 8.80 -4.91 8.24
CA ALA A 180 8.01 -6.03 7.71
C ALA A 180 6.60 -6.14 8.33
N LEU A 181 6.37 -5.53 9.50
CA LEU A 181 5.13 -5.62 10.27
C LEU A 181 4.24 -4.39 10.15
N HIS A 182 4.56 -3.40 9.30
CA HIS A 182 3.72 -2.21 9.14
C HIS A 182 2.31 -2.53 8.63
N SER A 183 2.16 -3.52 7.74
CA SER A 183 0.84 -3.93 7.26
C SER A 183 -0.02 -4.61 8.34
N PRO A 184 0.51 -5.60 9.10
CA PRO A 184 -0.14 -6.10 10.31
C PRO A 184 -0.45 -5.01 11.34
N LEU A 185 0.45 -4.05 11.56
CA LEU A 185 0.24 -2.94 12.50
C LEU A 185 -0.98 -2.10 12.12
N MET A 186 -1.15 -1.77 10.84
CA MET A 186 -2.35 -1.07 10.34
C MET A 186 -3.64 -1.87 10.61
N SER A 187 -3.59 -3.19 10.47
CA SER A 187 -4.74 -4.05 10.80
C SER A 187 -5.08 -4.02 12.29
N VAL A 188 -4.07 -4.04 13.17
CA VAL A 188 -4.27 -4.00 14.63
C VAL A 188 -4.83 -2.64 15.06
N THR A 189 -4.33 -1.53 14.52
CA THR A 189 -4.88 -0.20 14.83
C THR A 189 -6.34 -0.06 14.40
N ASN A 190 -6.72 -0.65 13.27
CA ASN A 190 -8.12 -0.68 12.84
C ASN A 190 -9.00 -1.50 13.79
N ALA A 191 -8.53 -2.65 14.27
CA ALA A 191 -9.26 -3.45 15.25
C ALA A 191 -9.48 -2.69 16.57
N ILE A 192 -8.45 -2.00 17.08
CA ILE A 192 -8.53 -1.20 18.32
C ILE A 192 -9.45 0.02 18.15
N SER A 193 -9.48 0.64 16.97
CA SER A 193 -10.38 1.78 16.70
C SER A 193 -11.88 1.43 16.84
N GLY A 194 -12.23 0.14 16.82
CA GLY A 194 -13.58 -0.35 17.12
C GLY A 194 -14.05 -0.13 18.56
N THR A 195 -13.17 0.32 19.47
CA THR A 195 -13.52 0.73 20.84
C THR A 195 -14.56 1.86 20.92
N THR A 196 -14.81 2.56 19.82
CA THR A 196 -15.95 3.49 19.67
C THR A 196 -17.30 2.86 20.03
N ALA A 197 -17.45 1.54 19.87
CA ALA A 197 -18.64 0.80 20.29
C ALA A 197 -18.92 0.93 21.80
N ALA A 198 -17.89 1.05 22.65
CA ALA A 198 -18.08 1.25 24.09
C ALA A 198 -18.76 2.60 24.39
N GLY A 199 -18.36 3.66 23.67
CA GLY A 199 -19.02 4.97 23.76
C GLY A 199 -20.47 4.92 23.28
N ALA A 200 -20.75 4.19 22.20
CA ALA A 200 -22.10 3.98 21.70
C ALA A 200 -22.99 3.25 22.71
N LEU A 201 -22.47 2.21 23.37
CA LEU A 201 -23.20 1.45 24.40
C LEU A 201 -23.55 2.31 25.62
N CYS A 202 -22.68 3.23 26.05
CA CYS A 202 -22.98 4.15 27.15
C CYS A 202 -24.12 5.14 26.84
N LEU A 203 -24.34 5.44 25.55
CA LEU A 203 -25.42 6.32 25.09
C LEU A 203 -26.68 5.55 24.67
N MET A 204 -26.58 4.23 24.52
CA MET A 204 -27.67 3.36 24.10
C MET A 204 -28.60 3.11 25.29
N GLY A 205 -29.72 3.84 25.32
CA GLY A 205 -30.75 3.71 26.34
C GLY A 205 -32.14 3.97 25.79
N GLY A 206 -33.10 3.18 26.27
CA GLY A 206 -34.54 3.32 26.15
C GLY A 206 -35.19 2.91 27.46
#